data_AF-A0A437MBA1-F1
#
_entry.id   AF-A0A437MBA1-F1
#
_cell.length_a   1.000
_cell.length_b   1.000
_cell.length_c   1.000
_cell.angle_alpha   90.00
_cell.angle_beta   90.00
_cell.angle_gamma   90.00
#
_symmetry.space_group_name_H-M   'P 1'
#
loop_
_entity.id
_entity.type
_entity.pdbx_description
1 polymer ?
#
loop_
_entity_poly.entity_id
_entity_poly.type
_entity_poly.pdbx_seq_one_letter_code
_entity_poly.pdbx_strand_id
1 'polypeptide(L)'
;MTLPLSQVGGTSTSDLLARQPTDSSDPALLAANLVAGAGTSTGVDLAKVHAGIAEIAASDPALAQATHGEVAARLNPVDAGHFLSGIFDKIGDALRSIVDKIGEMIEDASTHGANGQPATTGPQLATPADPASAPSSINFSRTLQAGFDKQWDNSFPSGSAKEQGGTLFFDKKSGEIVMLNVGGHGSTPGTFTPDYTNPDPSRYQLLGVFHTHPYDSGDTGISFSGADVAVMINEGHNLIMAQSGDRQFVMMRTDQTPANVDYTALNNAQNARISQLVGEGKSFADAASQASSELATKYHLAYYEGSNGNLTRINP
;
A
#
# COMPACT_ATOMS: atom_id res chain seq x y z
N MET A 1 12.07 41.94 14.34
CA MET A 1 10.87 42.35 13.57
C MET A 1 9.95 41.16 13.62
N THR A 2 8.94 41.24 14.47
CA THR A 2 8.18 40.11 15.02
C THR A 2 6.78 40.18 14.45
N LEU A 3 6.31 39.10 13.81
CA LEU A 3 4.90 38.89 13.47
C LEU A 3 4.50 37.46 13.88
N PRO A 4 3.25 37.23 14.31
CA PRO A 4 2.88 36.11 15.16
C PRO A 4 2.41 34.87 14.39
N LEU A 5 2.66 33.71 15.00
CA LEU A 5 2.10 32.39 14.69
C LEU A 5 0.57 32.40 14.87
N SER A 6 -0.19 32.06 13.82
CA SER A 6 -1.56 31.57 13.96
C SER A 6 -1.56 30.05 14.04
N GLN A 7 -2.12 29.53 15.12
CA GLN A 7 -2.38 28.11 15.33
C GLN A 7 -3.43 27.62 14.32
N VAL A 8 -3.12 26.56 13.58
CA VAL A 8 -4.11 25.73 12.90
C VAL A 8 -4.21 24.45 13.72
N GLY A 9 -5.33 24.31 14.43
CA GLY A 9 -5.65 23.13 15.24
C GLY A 9 -5.99 21.95 14.33
N GLY A 10 -5.28 20.84 14.52
CA GLY A 10 -5.68 19.54 14.01
C GLY A 10 -6.77 18.95 14.90
N THR A 11 -7.90 18.59 14.31
CA THR A 11 -8.95 17.82 14.99
C THR A 11 -8.48 16.39 15.17
N SER A 12 -8.48 15.92 16.42
CA SER A 12 -8.21 14.52 16.74
C SER A 12 -9.43 13.66 16.39
N THR A 13 -9.22 12.35 16.17
CA THR A 13 -10.29 11.35 15.98
C THR A 13 -11.34 11.35 17.12
N SER A 14 -11.01 11.92 18.27
CA SER A 14 -11.94 12.16 19.39
C SER A 14 -13.03 13.19 19.09
N ASP A 15 -12.80 14.14 18.18
CA ASP A 15 -13.73 15.25 17.89
C ASP A 15 -14.88 14.88 16.94
N LEU A 16 -14.73 13.80 16.16
CA LEU A 16 -15.77 13.29 15.26
C LEU A 16 -16.91 12.56 16.01
N LEU A 17 -16.68 12.13 17.25
CA LEU A 17 -17.67 11.48 18.10
C LEU A 17 -18.55 12.47 18.88
N ALA A 18 -18.21 13.76 18.91
CA ALA A 18 -18.89 14.76 19.74
C ALA A 18 -19.98 15.58 19.01
N ARG A 19 -20.26 15.31 17.72
CA ARG A 19 -21.21 16.08 16.90
C ARG A 19 -22.30 15.24 16.21
N GLN A 20 -22.79 14.20 16.86
CA GLN A 20 -23.99 13.49 16.41
C GLN A 20 -25.16 13.80 17.38
N PRO A 21 -26.38 14.05 16.87
CA PRO A 21 -27.54 14.25 17.73
C PRO A 21 -27.79 12.98 18.55
N THR A 22 -27.94 13.13 19.85
CA THR A 22 -28.02 12.05 20.87
C THR A 22 -29.37 11.31 20.88
N ASP A 23 -29.98 11.06 19.73
CA ASP A 23 -31.30 10.41 19.69
C ASP A 23 -31.50 9.47 18.50
N SER A 24 -30.54 8.56 18.28
CA SER A 24 -30.84 7.32 17.55
C SER A 24 -30.60 6.14 18.48
N SER A 25 -31.66 5.71 19.16
CA SER A 25 -31.75 4.40 19.82
C SER A 25 -31.82 3.23 18.83
N ASP A 26 -31.59 3.50 17.54
CA ASP A 26 -31.54 2.51 16.47
C ASP A 26 -30.10 1.95 16.33
N PRO A 27 -29.83 0.73 16.80
CA PRO A 27 -28.53 0.09 16.69
C PRO A 27 -28.09 -0.13 15.22
N ALA A 28 -29.01 -0.15 14.25
CA ALA A 28 -28.66 -0.25 12.84
C ALA A 28 -28.00 1.04 12.30
N LEU A 29 -28.45 2.21 12.78
CA LEU A 29 -27.86 3.52 12.45
C LEU A 29 -26.47 3.69 13.08
N LEU A 30 -26.27 3.16 14.29
CA LEU A 30 -24.96 3.18 14.95
C LEU A 30 -23.93 2.31 14.22
N ALA A 31 -24.34 1.10 13.79
CA ALA A 31 -23.50 0.19 13.01
C ALA A 31 -23.17 0.77 11.62
N ALA A 32 -24.15 1.36 10.93
CA ALA A 32 -23.94 2.00 9.63
C ALA A 32 -22.96 3.18 9.68
N ASN A 33 -23.03 3.99 10.75
CA ASN A 33 -22.12 5.12 10.94
C ASN A 33 -20.68 4.69 11.29
N LEU A 34 -20.50 3.57 12.00
CA LEU A 34 -19.17 2.99 12.24
C LEU A 34 -18.52 2.50 10.92
N VAL A 35 -19.32 1.85 10.07
CA VAL A 35 -18.88 1.31 8.78
C VAL A 35 -18.51 2.42 7.79
N ALA A 36 -19.25 3.53 7.78
CA ALA A 36 -18.97 4.69 6.93
C ALA A 36 -17.65 5.41 7.28
N GLY A 37 -17.20 5.34 8.54
CA GLY A 37 -15.93 5.91 8.99
C GLY A 37 -14.68 5.09 8.61
N ALA A 38 -14.83 3.78 8.42
CA ALA A 38 -13.71 2.86 8.13
C ALA A 38 -13.36 2.74 6.63
N GLY A 39 -14.24 3.23 5.74
CA GLY A 39 -14.29 2.84 4.33
C GLY A 39 -13.32 3.49 3.34
N THR A 40 -12.33 4.29 3.74
CA THR A 40 -11.52 5.04 2.75
C THR A 40 -10.01 4.88 2.86
N SER A 41 -9.48 4.13 3.83
CA SER A 41 -8.02 4.04 4.02
C SER A 41 -7.42 2.65 4.32
N THR A 42 -8.22 1.61 4.55
CA THR A 42 -7.72 0.35 5.14
C THR A 42 -7.75 -0.89 4.23
N GLY A 43 -8.24 -0.78 2.98
CA GLY A 43 -8.38 -1.97 2.11
C GLY A 43 -9.41 -3.00 2.63
N VAL A 44 -10.25 -2.62 3.59
CA VAL A 44 -11.32 -3.47 4.12
C VAL A 44 -12.46 -3.55 3.09
N ASP A 45 -12.77 -4.77 2.67
CA ASP A 45 -13.90 -5.06 1.79
C ASP A 45 -15.23 -4.86 2.56
N LEU A 46 -15.84 -3.68 2.35
CA LEU A 46 -17.11 -3.29 2.97
C LEU A 46 -18.26 -4.23 2.64
N ALA A 47 -18.20 -4.98 1.53
CA ALA A 47 -19.23 -5.97 1.19
C ALA A 47 -19.13 -7.19 2.12
N LYS A 48 -17.92 -7.61 2.51
CA LYS A 48 -17.70 -8.68 3.48
C LYS A 48 -18.11 -8.27 4.89
N VAL A 49 -17.87 -7.01 5.27
CA VAL A 49 -18.34 -6.47 6.55
C VAL A 49 -19.87 -6.49 6.61
N HIS A 50 -20.56 -6.00 5.56
CA HIS A 50 -22.02 -6.06 5.48
C HIS A 50 -22.56 -7.49 5.49
N ALA A 51 -21.91 -8.42 4.77
CA ALA A 51 -22.31 -9.82 4.76
C ALA A 51 -22.18 -10.46 6.14
N GLY A 52 -21.11 -10.17 6.89
CA GLY A 52 -20.93 -10.65 8.26
C GLY A 52 -21.99 -10.12 9.22
N ILE A 53 -22.35 -8.83 9.10
CA ILE A 53 -23.44 -8.23 9.89
C ILE A 53 -24.78 -8.92 9.58
N ALA A 54 -25.06 -9.17 8.29
CA ALA A 54 -26.28 -9.84 7.86
C ALA A 54 -26.35 -11.31 8.33
N GLU A 55 -25.21 -12.02 8.33
CA GLU A 55 -25.11 -13.41 8.81
C GLU A 55 -25.36 -13.49 10.33
N ILE A 56 -24.79 -12.57 11.11
CA ILE A 56 -25.04 -12.49 12.55
C ILE A 56 -26.52 -12.22 12.83
N ALA A 57 -27.14 -11.26 12.13
CA ALA A 57 -28.56 -10.96 12.27
C ALA A 57 -29.47 -12.13 11.87
N ALA A 58 -29.06 -12.93 10.88
CA ALA A 58 -29.79 -14.13 10.46
C ALA A 58 -29.59 -15.33 11.41
N SER A 59 -28.47 -15.38 12.14
CA SER A 59 -28.13 -16.48 13.05
C SER A 59 -28.81 -16.42 14.42
N ASP A 60 -29.34 -15.27 14.84
CA ASP A 60 -30.08 -15.11 16.10
C ASP A 60 -31.55 -14.66 15.84
N PRO A 61 -32.52 -15.60 15.89
CA PRO A 61 -33.93 -15.30 15.70
C PRO A 61 -34.49 -14.27 16.69
N ALA A 62 -33.86 -14.11 17.86
CA ALA A 62 -34.29 -13.13 18.87
C ALA A 62 -33.92 -11.70 18.47
N LEU A 63 -32.80 -11.49 17.77
CA LEU A 63 -32.45 -10.19 17.19
C LEU A 63 -33.43 -9.82 16.06
N ALA A 64 -33.80 -10.79 15.22
CA ALA A 64 -34.78 -10.61 14.16
C ALA A 64 -36.20 -10.35 14.68
N GLN A 65 -36.56 -10.86 15.87
CA GLN A 65 -37.84 -10.60 16.51
C GLN A 65 -37.89 -9.27 17.27
N ALA A 66 -36.77 -8.79 17.82
CA ALA A 66 -36.70 -7.50 18.52
C ALA A 66 -36.98 -6.30 17.60
N THR A 67 -36.72 -6.40 16.30
CA THR A 67 -37.06 -5.38 15.30
C THR A 67 -38.56 -5.30 14.97
N HIS A 68 -39.35 -6.31 15.36
CA HIS A 68 -40.78 -6.39 15.10
C HIS A 68 -41.62 -6.20 16.36
N GLY A 69 -41.48 -5.06 17.05
CA GLY A 69 -42.49 -4.31 17.83
C GLY A 69 -43.42 -4.95 18.88
N GLU A 70 -43.58 -6.28 18.96
CA GLU A 70 -44.67 -6.93 19.72
C GLU A 70 -44.25 -7.47 21.09
N VAL A 71 -42.94 -7.51 21.41
CA VAL A 71 -42.45 -8.15 22.63
C VAL A 71 -42.64 -7.28 23.89
N ALA A 72 -42.75 -5.96 23.75
CA ALA A 72 -42.83 -5.04 24.89
C ALA A 72 -44.18 -5.05 25.64
N ALA A 73 -45.25 -5.59 25.06
CA ALA A 73 -46.60 -5.48 25.65
C ALA A 73 -46.99 -6.64 26.59
N ARG A 74 -46.12 -7.64 26.82
CA ARG A 74 -46.48 -8.87 27.56
C ARG A 74 -45.54 -9.29 28.68
N LEU A 75 -44.45 -8.56 28.93
CA LEU A 75 -43.47 -8.91 29.97
C LEU A 75 -43.67 -8.05 31.23
N ASN A 76 -43.57 -8.67 32.41
CA ASN A 76 -43.41 -7.95 33.67
C ASN A 76 -42.12 -7.09 33.57
N PRO A 77 -42.10 -5.85 34.09
CA PRO A 77 -40.93 -4.97 34.08
C PRO A 77 -39.60 -5.63 34.45
N VAL A 78 -39.60 -6.61 35.37
CA VAL A 78 -38.39 -7.34 35.78
C VAL A 78 -37.90 -8.29 34.67
N ASP A 79 -38.80 -9.02 34.03
CA ASP A 79 -38.48 -9.94 32.94
C ASP A 79 -38.08 -9.18 31.67
N ALA A 80 -38.68 -8.01 31.44
CA ALA A 80 -38.27 -7.10 30.37
C ALA A 80 -36.84 -6.58 30.58
N GLY A 81 -36.45 -6.27 31.82
CA GLY A 81 -35.09 -5.84 32.16
C GLY A 81 -34.04 -6.93 31.91
N HIS A 82 -34.31 -8.17 32.35
CA HIS A 82 -33.41 -9.30 32.10
C HIS A 82 -33.33 -9.67 30.61
N PHE A 83 -34.45 -9.61 29.89
CA PHE A 83 -34.49 -9.85 28.44
C PHE A 83 -33.69 -8.80 27.67
N LEU A 84 -33.89 -7.51 27.97
CA LEU A 84 -33.14 -6.43 27.33
C LEU A 84 -31.64 -6.49 27.66
N SER A 85 -31.27 -6.79 28.92
CA SER A 85 -29.87 -6.97 29.30
C SER A 85 -29.20 -8.08 28.48
N GLY A 86 -29.86 -9.23 28.32
CA GLY A 86 -29.33 -10.33 27.52
C GLY A 86 -29.18 -10.00 26.03
N ILE A 87 -30.05 -9.14 25.48
CA ILE A 87 -29.91 -8.63 24.11
C ILE A 87 -28.69 -7.70 24.00
N PHE A 88 -28.52 -6.76 24.94
CA PHE A 88 -27.37 -5.85 24.93
C PHE A 88 -26.05 -6.58 25.08
N ASP A 89 -25.98 -7.61 25.95
CA ASP A 89 -24.78 -8.42 26.11
C ASP A 89 -24.43 -9.16 24.80
N LYS A 90 -25.41 -9.79 24.16
CA LYS A 90 -25.21 -10.46 22.86
C LYS A 90 -24.77 -9.52 21.75
N ILE A 91 -25.38 -8.33 21.65
CA ILE A 91 -24.96 -7.30 20.68
C ILE A 91 -23.53 -6.85 21.00
N GLY A 92 -23.22 -6.62 22.28
CA GLY A 92 -21.88 -6.27 22.73
C GLY A 92 -20.83 -7.31 22.35
N ASP A 93 -21.14 -8.60 22.53
CA ASP A 93 -20.24 -9.70 22.20
C ASP A 93 -20.09 -9.90 20.69
N ALA A 94 -21.16 -9.74 19.92
CA ALA A 94 -21.09 -9.75 18.46
C ALA A 94 -20.22 -8.59 17.91
N LEU A 95 -20.37 -7.39 18.45
CA LEU A 95 -19.54 -6.24 18.09
C LEU A 95 -18.07 -6.46 18.47
N ARG A 96 -17.79 -6.99 19.66
CA ARG A 96 -16.42 -7.38 20.06
C ARG A 96 -15.82 -8.38 19.09
N SER A 97 -16.56 -9.43 18.72
CA SER A 97 -16.10 -10.45 17.77
C SER A 97 -15.81 -9.86 16.37
N ILE A 98 -16.62 -8.92 15.88
CA ILE A 98 -16.35 -8.22 14.62
C ILE A 98 -15.07 -7.39 14.73
N VAL A 99 -14.88 -6.66 15.83
CA VAL A 99 -13.68 -5.85 16.07
C VAL A 99 -12.43 -6.73 16.14
N ASP A 100 -12.49 -7.84 16.87
CA ASP A 100 -11.37 -8.79 16.98
C ASP A 100 -11.01 -9.38 15.61
N LYS A 101 -12.01 -9.80 14.83
CA LYS A 101 -11.79 -10.33 13.46
C LYS A 101 -11.25 -9.28 12.49
N ILE A 102 -11.68 -8.02 12.62
CA ILE A 102 -11.08 -6.90 11.87
C ILE A 102 -9.63 -6.71 12.28
N GLY A 103 -9.32 -6.81 13.58
CA GLY A 103 -7.96 -6.78 14.12
C GLY A 103 -7.08 -7.87 13.50
N GLU A 104 -7.54 -9.12 13.51
CA GLU A 104 -6.84 -10.26 12.89
C GLU A 104 -6.64 -10.07 11.38
N MET A 105 -7.64 -9.55 10.65
CA MET A 105 -7.53 -9.25 9.22
C MET A 105 -6.49 -8.16 8.94
N ILE A 106 -6.40 -7.15 9.80
CA ILE A 106 -5.42 -6.07 9.69
C ILE A 106 -4.01 -6.61 9.96
N GLU A 107 -3.82 -7.41 11.02
CA GLU A 107 -2.53 -8.05 11.32
C GLU A 107 -2.09 -9.01 10.21
N ASP A 108 -3.00 -9.83 9.66
CA ASP A 108 -2.70 -10.72 8.54
C ASP A 108 -2.28 -9.93 7.29
N ALA A 109 -2.98 -8.85 6.98
CA ALA A 109 -2.66 -8.00 5.83
C ALA A 109 -1.31 -7.27 5.95
N SER A 110 -0.85 -7.01 7.18
CA SER A 110 0.42 -6.33 7.44
C SER A 110 1.60 -7.31 7.51
N THR A 111 1.37 -8.54 7.98
CA THR A 111 2.42 -9.56 8.17
C THR A 111 2.57 -10.55 7.03
N HIS A 112 1.55 -10.73 6.19
CA HIS A 112 1.59 -11.64 5.04
C HIS A 112 1.51 -10.89 3.71
N GLY A 113 2.28 -11.38 2.74
CA GLY A 113 2.17 -10.99 1.33
C GLY A 113 0.89 -11.51 0.69
N ALA A 114 0.63 -11.09 -0.55
CA ALA A 114 -0.62 -11.42 -1.25
C ALA A 114 -0.81 -12.94 -1.49
N ASN A 115 0.26 -13.74 -1.46
CA ASN A 115 0.23 -15.20 -1.61
C ASN A 115 0.21 -15.97 -0.26
N GLY A 116 0.10 -15.28 0.88
CA GLY A 116 0.14 -15.89 2.20
C GLY A 116 1.55 -16.28 2.69
N GLN A 117 2.62 -15.94 1.95
CA GLN A 117 3.97 -15.98 2.49
C GLN A 117 4.23 -14.78 3.41
N PRO A 118 5.15 -14.88 4.38
CA PRO A 118 5.54 -13.73 5.19
C PRO A 118 6.02 -12.57 4.32
N ALA A 119 5.61 -11.35 4.67
CA ALA A 119 6.08 -10.14 4.01
C ALA A 119 7.59 -9.95 4.24
N THR A 120 8.27 -9.45 3.21
CA THR A 120 9.67 -9.03 3.30
C THR A 120 9.79 -7.82 4.23
N THR A 121 10.72 -7.93 5.16
CA THR A 121 11.02 -6.90 6.17
C THR A 121 12.14 -5.98 5.68
N GLY A 122 12.26 -4.79 6.27
CA GLY A 122 13.34 -3.86 5.92
C GLY A 122 14.76 -4.44 6.04
N PRO A 123 15.12 -5.21 7.08
CA PRO A 123 16.44 -5.83 7.19
C PRO A 123 16.77 -6.80 6.05
N GLN A 124 15.76 -7.45 5.45
CA GLN A 124 15.96 -8.30 4.27
C GLN A 124 16.24 -7.49 3.00
N LEU A 125 15.92 -6.19 2.99
CA LEU A 125 16.22 -5.23 1.93
C LEU A 125 17.42 -4.33 2.29
N ALA A 126 18.22 -4.72 3.28
CA ALA A 126 19.55 -4.15 3.48
C ALA A 126 20.43 -4.44 2.25
N THR A 127 21.41 -3.58 1.98
CA THR A 127 22.35 -3.74 0.87
C THR A 127 23.11 -5.07 1.00
N PRO A 128 22.89 -6.05 0.11
CA PRO A 128 23.61 -7.31 0.10
C PRO A 128 25.04 -7.12 -0.42
N ALA A 129 25.94 -8.05 -0.08
CA ALA A 129 27.35 -7.98 -0.45
C ALA A 129 27.57 -8.06 -1.99
N ASP A 130 26.74 -8.86 -2.65
CA ASP A 130 26.75 -9.06 -4.10
C ASP A 130 25.34 -9.42 -4.60
N PRO A 131 25.10 -9.39 -5.91
CA PRO A 131 23.76 -9.65 -6.44
C PRO A 131 23.21 -11.06 -6.14
N ALA A 132 24.06 -12.08 -6.02
CA ALA A 132 23.63 -13.45 -5.72
C ALA A 132 23.18 -13.60 -4.25
N SER A 133 23.77 -12.81 -3.34
CA SER A 133 23.44 -12.76 -1.92
C SER A 133 22.18 -11.94 -1.60
N ALA A 134 21.61 -11.22 -2.57
CA ALA A 134 20.31 -10.58 -2.41
C ALA A 134 19.20 -11.62 -2.12
N PRO A 135 18.01 -11.23 -1.63
CA PRO A 135 16.88 -12.16 -1.50
C PRO A 135 16.52 -12.79 -2.85
N SER A 136 16.14 -14.08 -2.86
CA SER A 136 15.66 -14.73 -4.09
C SER A 136 14.27 -14.24 -4.51
N SER A 137 13.50 -13.70 -3.56
CA SER A 137 12.16 -13.17 -3.76
C SER A 137 11.90 -11.99 -2.82
N ILE A 138 11.01 -11.10 -3.23
CA ILE A 138 10.48 -10.00 -2.44
C ILE A 138 8.96 -10.15 -2.39
N ASN A 139 8.39 -10.15 -1.18
CA ASN A 139 6.96 -10.21 -0.96
C ASN A 139 6.53 -8.96 -0.18
N PHE A 140 5.90 -8.00 -0.82
CA PHE A 140 5.35 -6.83 -0.14
C PHE A 140 4.08 -7.22 0.63
N SER A 141 3.87 -6.58 1.79
CA SER A 141 2.64 -6.75 2.57
C SER A 141 1.42 -6.30 1.75
N ARG A 142 0.23 -6.83 2.06
CA ARG A 142 -1.00 -6.42 1.36
C ARG A 142 -1.27 -4.93 1.51
N THR A 143 -0.97 -4.35 2.68
CA THR A 143 -1.10 -2.90 2.92
C THR A 143 -0.21 -2.09 1.99
N LEU A 144 1.06 -2.48 1.84
CA LEU A 144 1.98 -1.79 0.94
C LEU A 144 1.58 -1.97 -0.53
N GLN A 145 1.18 -3.19 -0.92
CA GLN A 145 0.69 -3.47 -2.27
C GLN A 145 -0.54 -2.63 -2.63
N ALA A 146 -1.53 -2.56 -1.74
CA ALA A 146 -2.71 -1.70 -1.94
C ALA A 146 -2.32 -0.23 -2.10
N GLY A 147 -1.25 0.20 -1.44
CA GLY A 147 -0.64 1.52 -1.65
C GLY A 147 -0.15 1.71 -3.08
N PHE A 148 0.53 0.72 -3.66
CA PHE A 148 1.02 0.75 -5.04
C PHE A 148 -0.12 0.75 -6.06
N ASP A 149 -1.11 -0.12 -5.87
CA ASP A 149 -2.30 -0.20 -6.74
C ASP A 149 -3.05 1.13 -6.76
N LYS A 150 -3.20 1.77 -5.59
CA LYS A 150 -3.78 3.11 -5.50
C LYS A 150 -2.98 4.16 -6.27
N GLN A 151 -1.65 4.07 -6.29
CA GLN A 151 -0.84 5.00 -7.09
C GLN A 151 -0.99 4.73 -8.59
N TRP A 152 -1.09 3.48 -9.00
CA TRP A 152 -1.38 3.12 -10.40
C TRP A 152 -2.75 3.63 -10.85
N ASP A 153 -3.79 3.47 -10.03
CA ASP A 153 -5.12 4.01 -10.33
C ASP A 153 -5.08 5.54 -10.48
N ASN A 154 -4.25 6.21 -9.67
CA ASN A 154 -4.05 7.66 -9.73
C ASN A 154 -3.16 8.11 -10.90
N SER A 155 -2.62 7.20 -11.70
CA SER A 155 -1.75 7.53 -12.83
C SER A 155 -2.49 7.99 -14.08
N PHE A 156 -3.82 7.98 -14.10
CA PHE A 156 -4.61 8.41 -15.25
C PHE A 156 -5.62 9.52 -14.91
N PRO A 157 -5.20 10.63 -14.25
CA PRO A 157 -6.11 11.72 -13.94
C PRO A 157 -6.65 12.30 -15.26
N SER A 158 -7.98 12.31 -15.39
CA SER A 158 -8.66 12.76 -16.61
C SER A 158 -8.29 11.97 -17.89
N GLY A 159 -7.80 10.74 -17.73
CA GLY A 159 -7.44 9.86 -18.84
C GLY A 159 -6.05 10.10 -19.45
N SER A 160 -5.23 10.99 -18.87
CA SER A 160 -3.83 11.20 -19.32
C SER A 160 -2.84 10.56 -18.36
N ALA A 161 -1.82 9.92 -18.90
CA ALA A 161 -0.77 9.25 -18.15
C ALA A 161 0.06 10.24 -17.32
N LYS A 162 0.22 9.94 -16.04
CA LYS A 162 0.98 10.71 -15.08
C LYS A 162 1.66 9.79 -14.06
N GLU A 163 2.98 9.87 -13.97
CA GLU A 163 3.71 9.14 -12.95
C GLU A 163 3.28 9.56 -11.54
N GLN A 164 3.10 8.55 -10.70
CA GLN A 164 2.79 8.67 -9.28
C GLN A 164 3.83 7.88 -8.50
N GLY A 165 3.97 8.14 -7.20
CA GLY A 165 4.97 7.45 -6.42
C GLY A 165 5.02 7.87 -4.96
N GLY A 166 6.04 7.38 -4.28
CA GLY A 166 6.34 7.69 -2.89
C GLY A 166 7.73 7.16 -2.50
N THR A 167 8.18 7.49 -1.30
CA THR A 167 9.43 6.98 -0.75
C THR A 167 9.19 5.81 0.18
N LEU A 168 10.01 4.78 0.03
CA LEU A 168 9.93 3.54 0.79
C LEU A 168 10.83 3.63 2.01
N PHE A 169 10.26 3.40 3.18
CA PHE A 169 10.97 3.41 4.45
C PHE A 169 10.80 2.08 5.17
N PHE A 170 11.86 1.65 5.86
CA PHE A 170 11.76 0.65 6.91
C PHE A 170 11.29 1.32 8.20
N ASP A 171 10.14 0.92 8.72
CA ASP A 171 9.68 1.30 10.06
C ASP A 171 10.33 0.39 11.10
N LYS A 172 11.34 0.90 11.80
CA LYS A 172 12.10 0.16 12.82
C LYS A 172 11.24 -0.31 13.98
N LYS A 173 10.06 0.32 14.19
CA LYS A 173 9.15 -0.04 15.28
C LYS A 173 8.28 -1.24 14.92
N SER A 174 7.68 -1.26 13.74
CA SER A 174 6.81 -2.37 13.30
C SER A 174 7.59 -3.50 12.63
N GLY A 175 8.79 -3.24 12.11
CA GLY A 175 9.52 -4.19 11.28
C GLY A 175 9.11 -4.14 9.80
N GLU A 176 8.13 -3.32 9.44
CA GLU A 176 7.50 -3.30 8.12
C GLU A 176 8.16 -2.31 7.16
N ILE A 177 7.88 -2.48 5.88
CA ILE A 177 8.16 -1.49 4.85
C ILE A 177 6.90 -0.65 4.67
N VAL A 178 7.04 0.67 4.73
CA VAL A 178 5.95 1.63 4.55
C VAL A 178 6.28 2.58 3.41
N MET A 179 5.25 3.03 2.71
CA MET A 179 5.37 4.10 1.71
C MET A 179 4.94 5.42 2.36
N LEU A 180 5.87 6.38 2.40
CA LEU A 180 5.63 7.74 2.87
C LEU A 180 5.81 8.73 1.70
N ASN A 181 5.55 10.00 1.98
CA ASN A 181 5.71 11.12 1.04
C ASN A 181 5.08 10.85 -0.34
N VAL A 182 3.87 10.30 -0.33
CA VAL A 182 3.08 9.97 -1.51
C VAL A 182 2.83 11.23 -2.34
N GLY A 183 3.08 11.15 -3.65
CA GLY A 183 2.98 12.28 -4.58
C GLY A 183 4.25 13.13 -4.70
N GLY A 184 5.23 12.93 -3.82
CA GLY A 184 6.54 13.60 -3.88
C GLY A 184 6.46 15.13 -3.76
N HIS A 185 7.40 15.85 -4.39
CA HIS A 185 7.37 17.32 -4.49
C HIS A 185 6.44 17.85 -5.60
N GLY A 186 5.59 16.98 -6.15
CA GLY A 186 4.74 17.23 -7.29
C GLY A 186 5.11 16.34 -8.48
N SER A 187 4.12 16.06 -9.32
CA SER A 187 4.29 15.33 -10.58
C SER A 187 3.92 16.22 -11.76
N THR A 188 4.78 16.26 -12.77
CA THR A 188 4.45 16.74 -14.12
C THR A 188 4.19 15.53 -15.03
N PRO A 189 3.48 15.70 -16.16
CA PRO A 189 3.32 14.60 -17.11
C PRO A 189 4.68 13.99 -17.47
N GLY A 190 4.82 12.67 -17.30
CA GLY A 190 6.04 11.92 -17.58
C GLY A 190 7.22 12.10 -16.61
N THR A 191 7.02 12.75 -15.45
CA THR A 191 8.07 12.80 -14.41
C THR A 191 7.50 12.82 -13.00
N PHE A 192 8.03 11.95 -12.15
CA PHE A 192 7.87 11.98 -10.70
C PHE A 192 9.14 12.50 -10.00
N THR A 193 8.99 13.47 -9.08
CA THR A 193 10.09 13.93 -8.21
C THR A 193 9.85 13.43 -6.78
N PRO A 194 10.61 12.43 -6.31
CA PRO A 194 10.41 11.89 -4.96
C PRO A 194 10.75 12.93 -3.87
N ASP A 195 10.05 12.84 -2.73
CA ASP A 195 10.41 13.56 -1.51
C ASP A 195 11.07 12.60 -0.52
N TYR A 196 12.34 12.85 -0.22
CA TYR A 196 13.18 12.02 0.64
C TYR A 196 13.14 12.42 2.12
N THR A 197 12.32 13.41 2.48
CA THR A 197 12.24 13.93 3.86
C THR A 197 11.84 12.79 4.80
N ASN A 198 12.72 12.48 5.75
CA ASN A 198 12.43 11.50 6.78
C ASN A 198 11.69 12.19 7.94
N PRO A 199 10.39 11.90 8.16
CA PRO A 199 9.62 12.59 9.19
C PRO A 199 10.05 12.25 10.62
N ASP A 200 10.73 11.11 10.80
CA ASP A 200 11.27 10.68 12.10
C ASP A 200 12.47 9.72 11.87
N PRO A 201 13.71 10.23 11.85
CA PRO A 201 14.91 9.40 11.65
C PRO A 201 15.14 8.34 12.73
N SER A 202 14.56 8.52 13.92
CA SER A 202 14.64 7.52 15.00
C SER A 202 13.78 6.30 14.69
N ARG A 203 12.68 6.50 13.95
CA ARG A 203 11.73 5.45 13.57
C ARG A 203 11.95 4.91 12.16
N TYR A 204 12.16 5.78 11.18
CA TYR A 204 12.19 5.39 9.78
C TYR A 204 13.62 5.39 9.22
N GLN A 205 13.92 4.41 8.37
CA GLN A 205 15.14 4.36 7.56
C GLN A 205 14.74 4.36 6.09
N LEU A 206 15.28 5.30 5.31
CA LEU A 206 15.03 5.34 3.87
C LEU A 206 15.61 4.08 3.21
N LEU A 207 14.77 3.37 2.45
CA LEU A 207 15.17 2.23 1.63
C LEU A 207 15.28 2.62 0.16
N GLY A 208 14.34 3.42 -0.34
CA GLY A 208 14.29 3.70 -1.76
C GLY A 208 13.06 4.45 -2.22
N VAL A 209 12.74 4.30 -3.50
CA VAL A 209 11.63 4.99 -4.17
C VAL A 209 10.73 3.98 -4.86
N PHE A 210 9.43 4.24 -4.80
CA PHE A 210 8.44 3.62 -5.66
C PHE A 210 7.88 4.67 -6.63
N HIS A 211 7.68 4.28 -7.89
CA HIS A 211 6.92 5.07 -8.85
C HIS A 211 6.18 4.20 -9.87
N THR A 212 5.29 4.80 -10.64
CA THR A 212 4.53 4.15 -11.71
C THR A 212 5.06 4.53 -13.09
N HIS A 213 4.91 3.64 -14.07
CA HIS A 213 5.20 3.86 -15.49
C HIS A 213 3.92 3.79 -16.34
N PRO A 214 3.09 4.84 -16.35
CA PRO A 214 1.93 4.93 -17.22
C PRO A 214 2.32 5.50 -18.59
N TYR A 215 1.60 5.08 -19.62
CA TYR A 215 1.77 5.59 -20.98
C TYR A 215 0.40 5.96 -21.57
N ASP A 216 0.31 7.09 -22.28
CA ASP A 216 -0.91 7.50 -22.97
C ASP A 216 -1.32 6.51 -24.07
N SER A 217 -0.38 5.72 -24.59
CA SER A 217 -0.64 4.62 -25.52
C SER A 217 -1.38 3.44 -24.89
N GLY A 218 -1.41 3.34 -23.56
CA GLY A 218 -1.91 2.19 -22.82
C GLY A 218 -0.91 1.03 -22.71
N ASP A 219 0.34 1.21 -23.16
CA ASP A 219 1.38 0.22 -22.95
C ASP A 219 1.62 -0.02 -21.45
N THR A 220 1.80 -1.28 -21.08
CA THR A 220 2.07 -1.71 -19.70
C THR A 220 3.20 -2.74 -19.67
N GLY A 221 3.70 -3.07 -18.48
CA GLY A 221 4.81 -4.00 -18.33
C GLY A 221 6.17 -3.44 -18.76
N ILE A 222 6.30 -2.12 -18.84
CA ILE A 222 7.57 -1.46 -19.16
C ILE A 222 8.38 -1.30 -17.87
N SER A 223 9.58 -1.88 -17.85
CA SER A 223 10.50 -1.79 -16.72
C SER A 223 11.25 -0.45 -16.67
N PHE A 224 12.33 -0.37 -15.90
CA PHE A 224 13.13 0.83 -15.65
C PHE A 224 13.71 1.47 -16.91
N SER A 225 13.73 2.80 -16.94
CA SER A 225 14.60 3.59 -17.80
C SER A 225 16.00 3.71 -17.20
N GLY A 226 16.97 4.21 -17.97
CA GLY A 226 18.33 4.36 -17.44
C GLY A 226 18.44 5.54 -16.49
N ALA A 227 17.56 6.55 -16.63
CA ALA A 227 17.41 7.62 -15.67
C ALA A 227 17.07 7.07 -14.28
N ASP A 228 16.12 6.14 -14.18
CA ASP A 228 15.68 5.55 -12.90
C ASP A 228 16.84 4.86 -12.18
N VAL A 229 17.58 4.03 -12.93
CA VAL A 229 18.74 3.30 -12.40
C VAL A 229 19.87 4.26 -11.99
N ALA A 230 20.13 5.28 -12.80
CA ALA A 230 21.17 6.26 -12.52
C ALA A 230 20.84 7.09 -11.26
N VAL A 231 19.59 7.51 -11.09
CA VAL A 231 19.14 8.23 -9.88
C VAL A 231 19.30 7.34 -8.65
N MET A 232 18.83 6.09 -8.69
CA MET A 232 18.99 5.15 -7.56
C MET A 232 20.47 4.99 -7.16
N ILE A 233 21.36 4.82 -8.14
CA ILE A 233 22.80 4.67 -7.89
C ILE A 233 23.39 5.96 -7.29
N ASN A 234 23.15 7.10 -7.92
CA ASN A 234 23.78 8.36 -7.53
C ASN A 234 23.24 8.90 -6.18
N GLU A 235 21.97 8.66 -5.87
CA GLU A 235 21.32 9.12 -4.63
C GLU A 235 21.50 8.16 -3.45
N GLY A 236 22.24 7.06 -3.59
CA GLY A 236 22.52 6.20 -2.44
C GLY A 236 21.38 5.23 -2.07
N HIS A 237 20.30 5.13 -2.84
CA HIS A 237 19.10 4.36 -2.45
C HIS A 237 19.32 2.86 -2.56
N ASN A 238 18.94 2.07 -1.53
CA ASN A 238 19.12 0.61 -1.56
C ASN A 238 18.33 -0.03 -2.71
N LEU A 239 17.17 0.51 -3.05
CA LEU A 239 16.35 0.00 -4.14
C LEU A 239 15.53 1.08 -4.85
N ILE A 240 15.06 0.74 -6.04
CA ILE A 240 13.99 1.44 -6.75
C ILE A 240 12.96 0.43 -7.22
N MET A 241 11.69 0.81 -7.13
CA MET A 241 10.55 0.02 -7.58
C MET A 241 9.76 0.79 -8.63
N ALA A 242 9.37 0.09 -9.69
CA ALA A 242 8.43 0.59 -10.70
C ALA A 242 7.22 -0.35 -10.81
N GLN A 243 6.02 0.21 -11.00
CA GLN A 243 4.81 -0.53 -11.39
C GLN A 243 4.30 -0.04 -12.75
N SER A 244 4.02 -0.97 -13.67
CA SER A 244 3.47 -0.71 -14.99
C SER A 244 2.35 -1.69 -15.29
N GLY A 245 1.10 -1.27 -15.10
CA GLY A 245 -0.05 -2.17 -15.05
C GLY A 245 0.05 -3.08 -13.82
N ASP A 246 -0.20 -4.38 -14.04
CA ASP A 246 -0.09 -5.41 -13.00
C ASP A 246 1.36 -5.86 -12.76
N ARG A 247 2.30 -5.46 -13.63
CA ARG A 247 3.72 -5.86 -13.52
C ARG A 247 4.48 -4.90 -12.64
N GLN A 248 5.36 -5.47 -11.83
CA GLN A 248 6.21 -4.78 -10.89
C GLN A 248 7.65 -5.18 -11.11
N PHE A 249 8.53 -4.20 -10.87
CA PHE A 249 9.96 -4.32 -11.10
C PHE A 249 10.68 -3.75 -9.88
N VAL A 250 11.75 -4.41 -9.44
CA VAL A 250 12.67 -3.87 -8.43
C VAL A 250 14.09 -3.97 -8.94
N MET A 251 14.85 -2.90 -8.82
CA MET A 251 16.31 -2.92 -8.84
C MET A 251 16.84 -2.66 -7.44
N MET A 252 17.81 -3.47 -7.01
CA MET A 252 18.41 -3.39 -5.69
C MET A 252 19.93 -3.25 -5.84
N ARG A 253 20.48 -2.28 -5.13
CA ARG A 253 21.93 -2.09 -5.00
C ARG A 253 22.56 -3.18 -4.18
N THR A 254 23.85 -3.38 -4.40
CA THR A 254 24.71 -4.27 -3.63
C THR A 254 25.98 -3.50 -3.25
N ASP A 255 26.82 -4.08 -2.40
CA ASP A 255 28.13 -3.47 -2.08
C ASP A 255 29.07 -3.40 -3.30
N GLN A 256 28.77 -4.15 -4.37
CA GLN A 256 29.50 -4.08 -5.65
C GLN A 256 28.95 -3.00 -6.60
N THR A 257 27.78 -2.43 -6.32
CA THR A 257 27.23 -1.35 -7.14
C THR A 257 28.14 -0.12 -7.05
N PRO A 258 28.54 0.50 -8.17
CA PRO A 258 29.36 1.70 -8.12
C PRO A 258 28.66 2.81 -7.32
N ALA A 259 29.45 3.64 -6.64
CA ALA A 259 28.90 4.74 -5.86
C ALA A 259 28.22 5.80 -6.74
N ASN A 260 28.69 5.98 -7.98
CA ASN A 260 28.19 6.95 -8.93
C ASN A 260 28.29 6.42 -10.36
N VAL A 261 27.43 6.92 -11.24
CA VAL A 261 27.43 6.69 -12.69
C VAL A 261 27.16 7.99 -13.43
N ASP A 262 27.60 8.06 -14.69
CA ASP A 262 27.20 9.13 -15.60
C ASP A 262 25.73 8.95 -15.99
N TYR A 263 24.86 9.82 -15.49
CA TYR A 263 23.42 9.78 -15.72
C TYR A 263 23.06 9.80 -17.21
N THR A 264 23.65 10.72 -17.98
CA THR A 264 23.33 10.89 -19.39
C THR A 264 23.82 9.70 -20.21
N ALA A 265 25.03 9.21 -19.94
CA ALA A 265 25.58 8.06 -20.65
C ALA A 265 24.79 6.78 -20.36
N LEU A 266 24.40 6.53 -19.11
CA LEU A 266 23.61 5.35 -18.74
C LEU A 266 22.22 5.41 -19.39
N ASN A 267 21.52 6.54 -19.27
CA ASN A 267 20.18 6.71 -19.85
C ASN A 267 20.20 6.53 -21.38
N ASN A 268 21.15 7.15 -22.07
CA ASN A 268 21.28 7.01 -23.53
C ASN A 268 21.62 5.58 -23.94
N ALA A 269 22.51 4.90 -23.21
CA ALA A 269 22.87 3.52 -23.49
C ALA A 269 21.67 2.58 -23.33
N GLN A 270 20.85 2.77 -22.30
CA GLN A 270 19.66 1.94 -22.12
C GLN A 270 18.61 2.20 -23.21
N ASN A 271 18.33 3.47 -23.52
CA ASN A 271 17.37 3.82 -24.58
C ASN A 271 17.78 3.25 -25.94
N ALA A 272 19.09 3.33 -26.27
CA ALA A 272 19.64 2.74 -27.47
C ALA A 272 19.48 1.21 -27.47
N ARG A 273 19.74 0.55 -26.33
CA ARG A 273 19.59 -0.91 -26.20
C ARG A 273 18.14 -1.35 -26.34
N ILE A 274 17.19 -0.64 -25.73
CA ILE A 274 15.75 -0.93 -25.86
C ILE A 274 15.32 -0.75 -27.32
N SER A 275 15.71 0.35 -27.96
CA SER A 275 15.39 0.62 -29.37
C SER A 275 15.97 -0.46 -30.31
N GLN A 276 17.19 -0.92 -30.04
CA GLN A 276 17.78 -2.04 -30.76
C GLN A 276 16.94 -3.31 -30.62
N LEU A 277 16.59 -3.70 -29.39
CA LEU A 277 15.80 -4.90 -29.11
C LEU A 277 14.40 -4.85 -29.75
N VAL A 278 13.76 -3.68 -29.79
CA VAL A 278 12.51 -3.46 -30.53
C VAL A 278 12.73 -3.62 -32.04
N GLY A 279 13.82 -3.08 -32.59
CA GLY A 279 14.22 -3.28 -33.99
C GLY A 279 14.51 -4.74 -34.35
N GLU A 280 14.92 -5.56 -33.36
CA GLU A 280 15.07 -7.02 -33.47
C GLU A 280 13.73 -7.78 -33.32
N GLY A 281 12.61 -7.07 -33.15
CA GLY A 281 11.26 -7.63 -33.14
C GLY A 281 10.68 -7.93 -31.76
N LYS A 282 11.33 -7.50 -30.66
CA LYS A 282 10.75 -7.61 -29.31
C LYS A 282 9.65 -6.56 -29.09
N SER A 283 8.69 -6.89 -28.22
CA SER A 283 7.77 -5.88 -27.69
C SER A 283 8.53 -4.84 -26.87
N PHE A 284 7.98 -3.64 -26.70
CA PHE A 284 8.60 -2.60 -25.87
C PHE A 284 8.80 -3.09 -24.41
N ALA A 285 7.81 -3.80 -23.86
CA ALA A 285 7.88 -4.40 -22.53
C ALA A 285 9.03 -5.41 -22.40
N ASP A 286 9.15 -6.36 -23.34
CA ASP A 286 10.21 -7.38 -23.32
C ASP A 286 11.59 -6.75 -23.56
N ALA A 287 11.67 -5.75 -24.43
CA ALA A 287 12.89 -5.01 -24.68
C ALA A 287 13.35 -4.23 -23.44
N ALA A 288 12.44 -3.58 -22.73
CA ALA A 288 12.72 -2.85 -21.49
C ALA A 288 13.19 -3.81 -20.38
N SER A 289 12.45 -4.88 -20.12
CA SER A 289 12.82 -5.90 -19.12
C SER A 289 14.20 -6.51 -19.40
N GLN A 290 14.46 -6.92 -20.65
CA GLN A 290 15.76 -7.45 -21.02
C GLN A 290 16.88 -6.41 -20.83
N ALA A 291 16.68 -5.17 -21.28
CA ALA A 291 17.69 -4.12 -21.12
C ALA A 291 17.96 -3.80 -19.63
N SER A 292 16.93 -3.79 -18.78
CA SER A 292 17.08 -3.63 -17.32
C SER A 292 17.87 -4.79 -16.70
N SER A 293 17.60 -6.03 -17.11
CA SER A 293 18.36 -7.20 -16.69
C SER A 293 19.84 -7.10 -17.09
N GLU A 294 20.13 -6.73 -18.34
CA GLU A 294 21.51 -6.53 -18.82
C GLU A 294 22.24 -5.41 -18.06
N LEU A 295 21.55 -4.32 -17.71
CA LEU A 295 22.08 -3.28 -16.84
C LEU A 295 22.36 -3.78 -15.43
N ALA A 296 21.50 -4.63 -14.88
CA ALA A 296 21.68 -5.18 -13.55
C ALA A 296 23.01 -5.95 -13.48
N THR A 297 23.29 -6.78 -14.47
CA THR A 297 24.59 -7.46 -14.60
C THR A 297 25.74 -6.46 -14.71
N LYS A 298 25.61 -5.44 -15.58
CA LYS A 298 26.67 -4.45 -15.82
C LYS A 298 27.03 -3.63 -14.59
N TYR A 299 26.06 -3.31 -13.74
CA TYR A 299 26.21 -2.42 -12.59
C TYR A 299 26.15 -3.15 -11.23
N HIS A 300 26.25 -4.49 -11.24
CA HIS A 300 26.20 -5.32 -10.04
C HIS A 300 24.98 -5.01 -9.16
N LEU A 301 23.79 -5.00 -9.78
CA LEU A 301 22.49 -4.84 -9.14
C LEU A 301 21.77 -6.19 -9.14
N ALA A 302 20.86 -6.39 -8.19
CA ALA A 302 19.86 -7.45 -8.28
C ALA A 302 18.58 -6.92 -8.94
N TYR A 303 18.04 -7.64 -9.91
CA TYR A 303 16.83 -7.27 -10.65
C TYR A 303 15.72 -8.29 -10.40
N TYR A 304 14.53 -7.78 -10.13
CA TYR A 304 13.34 -8.57 -9.80
C TYR A 304 12.17 -8.19 -10.69
N GLU A 305 11.35 -9.18 -11.00
CA GLU A 305 10.09 -9.00 -11.69
C GLU A 305 8.98 -9.78 -10.98
N GLY A 306 7.75 -9.26 -11.07
CA GLY A 306 6.60 -9.93 -10.54
C GLY A 306 5.32 -9.12 -10.66
N SER A 307 4.37 -9.42 -9.77
CA SER A 307 3.05 -8.80 -9.74
C SER A 307 2.42 -8.96 -8.35
N ASN A 308 1.48 -8.09 -8.01
CA ASN A 308 0.68 -8.16 -6.78
C ASN A 308 1.55 -8.30 -5.52
N GLY A 309 2.68 -7.61 -5.50
CA GLY A 309 3.61 -7.58 -4.38
C GLY A 309 4.55 -8.78 -4.31
N ASN A 310 4.47 -9.75 -5.22
CA ASN A 310 5.33 -10.93 -5.23
C ASN A 310 6.29 -10.85 -6.40
N LEU A 311 7.57 -10.66 -6.12
CA LEU A 311 8.62 -10.54 -7.12
C LEU A 311 9.68 -11.62 -6.91
N THR A 312 10.20 -12.15 -8.02
CA THR A 312 11.30 -13.11 -8.04
C THR A 312 12.52 -12.47 -8.66
N ARG A 313 13.71 -12.77 -8.13
CA ARG A 313 14.96 -12.30 -8.73
C ARG A 313 15.14 -12.93 -10.11
N ILE A 314 15.34 -12.10 -11.12
CA ILE A 314 15.59 -12.47 -12.51
C ILE A 314 17.09 -12.38 -12.85
N ASN A 315 17.85 -11.50 -12.19
CA ASN A 315 19.28 -11.33 -12.47
C ASN A 315 20.11 -10.84 -11.25
N PRO A 316 21.34 -11.39 -11.07
CA PRO A 316 21.67 -12.73 -11.50
C PRO A 316 20.76 -13.73 -10.80
#